data_AF-A0A529NQU7-F1
#
_entry.id   AF-A0A529NQU7-F1
#
_cell.length_a   1.000
_cell.length_b   1.000
_cell.length_c   1.000
_cell.angle_alpha   90.00
_cell.angle_beta   90.00
_cell.angle_gamma   90.00
#
_symmetry.space_group_name_H-M   'P 1'
#
loop_
_entity.id
_entity.type
_entity.pdbx_description
1 polymer ?
#
loop_
_entity_poly.entity_id
_entity_poly.type
_entity_poly.pdbx_seq_one_letter_code
_entity_poly.pdbx_strand_id
1 'polypeptide(L)'
;VGITAVAGNVPLKLTERNARKICELAGRPDIKVYAGAIRPLARELVTAEEVHGKTGLNGPQLPEPTMPLQDQYAVDFIVETLMREESGTITLCPLGPLTNIALALIREPRIAPRIKEIVLMGGGFFEGGNVTPSAEFNIYVDPQAADVVFKSGIPIVMM
;
A
#
# COMPACT_ATOMS: atom_id res chain seq x y z
N VAL A 1 -8.11 5.47 10.82
CA VAL A 1 -8.99 5.36 9.64
C VAL A 1 -9.01 3.96 9.05
N GLY A 2 -7.88 3.33 8.66
CA GLY A 2 -7.86 1.93 8.22
C GLY A 2 -6.53 1.53 7.59
N ILE A 3 -6.37 0.25 7.28
CA ILE A 3 -5.22 -0.32 6.55
C ILE A 3 -5.69 -0.76 5.16
N THR A 4 -4.92 -0.42 4.13
CA THR A 4 -5.17 -0.90 2.77
C THR A 4 -4.09 -1.87 2.34
N ALA A 5 -4.48 -3.02 1.82
CA ALA A 5 -3.57 -4.02 1.27
C ALA A 5 -3.40 -3.84 -0.24
N VAL A 6 -2.22 -4.14 -0.75
CA VAL A 6 -1.88 -4.10 -2.18
C VAL A 6 -0.99 -5.30 -2.52
N ALA A 7 -1.07 -5.78 -3.75
CA ALA A 7 -0.12 -6.78 -4.24
C ALA A 7 1.30 -6.17 -4.38
N GLY A 8 2.32 -6.96 -4.05
CA GLY A 8 3.72 -6.53 -4.05
C GLY A 8 4.59 -7.71 -3.63
N ASN A 9 5.21 -7.65 -2.44
CA ASN A 9 6.06 -8.73 -1.89
C ASN A 9 5.42 -10.12 -2.02
N VAL A 10 4.11 -10.19 -1.83
CA VAL A 10 3.28 -11.38 -2.05
C VAL A 10 1.98 -11.00 -2.76
N PRO A 11 1.26 -11.97 -3.35
CA PRO A 11 -0.07 -11.72 -3.90
C PRO A 11 -1.03 -11.12 -2.87
N LEU A 12 -1.97 -10.28 -3.32
CA LEU A 12 -2.89 -9.53 -2.45
C LEU A 12 -3.57 -10.40 -1.38
N LYS A 13 -4.01 -11.61 -1.75
CA LYS A 13 -4.68 -12.54 -0.82
C LYS A 13 -3.82 -12.90 0.40
N LEU A 14 -2.50 -12.92 0.25
CA LEU A 14 -1.58 -13.12 1.37
C LEU A 14 -1.39 -11.80 2.13
N THR A 15 -1.19 -10.68 1.44
CA THR A 15 -1.00 -9.36 2.07
C THR A 15 -2.17 -8.98 2.98
N GLU A 16 -3.40 -9.07 2.48
CA GLU A 16 -4.61 -8.70 3.24
C GLU A 16 -4.86 -9.60 4.45
N ARG A 17 -4.56 -10.90 4.29
CA ARG A 17 -4.65 -11.88 5.38
C ARG A 17 -3.59 -11.59 6.44
N ASN A 18 -2.36 -11.32 6.02
CA ASN A 18 -1.25 -11.01 6.91
C ASN A 18 -1.49 -9.72 7.69
N ALA A 19 -2.01 -8.67 7.04
CA ALA A 19 -2.38 -7.43 7.71
C ALA A 19 -3.37 -7.69 8.86
N ARG A 20 -4.41 -8.50 8.62
CA ARG A 20 -5.38 -8.89 9.66
C ARG A 20 -4.76 -9.72 10.78
N LYS A 21 -3.87 -10.67 10.46
CA LYS A 21 -3.12 -11.44 11.47
C LYS A 21 -2.30 -10.52 12.39
N ILE A 22 -1.64 -9.52 11.82
CA ILE A 22 -0.84 -8.56 12.59
C ILE A 22 -1.73 -7.64 13.44
N CYS A 23 -2.88 -7.19 12.94
CA CYS A 23 -3.84 -6.42 13.75
C CYS A 23 -4.31 -7.20 14.98
N GLU A 24 -4.68 -8.48 14.82
CA GLU A 24 -5.10 -9.31 15.95
C GLU A 24 -3.96 -9.59 16.93
N LEU A 25 -2.76 -9.90 16.41
CA LEU A 25 -1.57 -10.08 17.24
C LEU A 25 -1.24 -8.83 18.08
N ALA A 26 -1.44 -7.64 17.50
CA ALA A 26 -1.24 -6.37 18.17
C ALA A 26 -2.38 -5.98 19.12
N GLY A 27 -3.41 -6.82 19.29
CA GLY A 27 -4.58 -6.52 20.11
C GLY A 27 -5.46 -5.40 19.55
N ARG A 28 -5.45 -5.21 18.22
CA ARG A 28 -6.16 -4.12 17.51
C ARG A 28 -7.12 -4.63 16.41
N PRO A 29 -8.06 -5.53 16.73
CA PRO A 29 -9.04 -6.03 15.76
C PRO A 29 -10.05 -4.94 15.31
N ASP A 30 -10.07 -3.79 15.97
CA ASP A 30 -10.88 -2.63 15.60
C ASP A 30 -10.37 -1.92 14.32
N ILE A 31 -9.10 -2.14 13.95
CA ILE A 31 -8.51 -1.53 12.75
C ILE A 31 -9.00 -2.27 11.51
N LYS A 32 -9.84 -1.61 10.72
CA LYS A 32 -10.38 -2.16 9.46
C LYS A 32 -9.29 -2.35 8.40
N VAL A 33 -9.34 -3.49 7.71
CA VAL A 33 -8.44 -3.84 6.59
C VAL A 33 -9.24 -3.97 5.29
N TYR A 34 -8.77 -3.31 4.24
CA TYR A 34 -9.41 -3.27 2.92
C TYR A 34 -8.48 -3.85 1.85
N ALA A 35 -9.01 -4.71 0.98
CA ALA A 35 -8.26 -5.26 -0.14
C ALA A 35 -8.23 -4.27 -1.32
N GLY A 36 -7.03 -4.03 -1.87
CA GLY A 36 -6.80 -3.09 -2.97
C GLY A 36 -6.38 -3.76 -4.28
N ALA A 37 -5.48 -3.14 -5.02
CA ALA A 37 -5.05 -3.62 -6.32
C ALA A 37 -4.34 -4.99 -6.22
N ILE A 38 -4.77 -5.92 -7.10
CA ILE A 38 -4.19 -7.27 -7.22
C ILE A 38 -2.93 -7.30 -8.10
N ARG A 39 -2.63 -6.21 -8.82
CA ARG A 39 -1.51 -6.11 -9.77
C ARG A 39 -1.14 -4.64 -10.03
N PRO A 40 0.06 -4.37 -10.58
CA PRO A 40 0.45 -3.05 -11.05
C PRO A 40 -0.44 -2.50 -12.16
N LEU A 41 -0.38 -1.18 -12.40
CA LEU A 41 -1.18 -0.51 -13.42
C LEU A 41 -0.96 -1.06 -14.84
N ALA A 42 0.31 -1.19 -15.23
CA ALA A 42 0.68 -1.39 -16.64
C ALA A 42 1.70 -2.50 -16.89
N ARG A 43 2.02 -3.31 -15.87
CA ARG A 43 3.00 -4.40 -15.96
C ARG A 43 2.54 -5.62 -15.18
N GLU A 44 3.15 -6.76 -15.48
CA GLU A 44 2.91 -7.99 -14.71
C GLU A 44 3.41 -7.83 -13.28
N LEU A 45 2.71 -8.47 -12.33
CA LEU A 45 3.09 -8.45 -10.93
C LEU A 45 4.38 -9.23 -10.76
N VAL A 46 5.38 -8.57 -10.17
CA VAL A 46 6.58 -9.20 -9.63
C VAL A 46 6.42 -9.30 -8.12
N THR A 47 6.65 -10.49 -7.58
CA THR A 47 6.62 -10.78 -6.15
C THR A 47 8.00 -11.11 -5.63
N ALA A 48 8.15 -11.17 -4.31
CA ALA A 48 9.43 -11.41 -3.63
C ALA A 48 9.30 -12.53 -2.58
N GLU A 49 8.60 -13.63 -2.90
CA GLU A 49 8.48 -14.77 -1.99
C GLU A 49 9.83 -15.44 -1.66
N GLU A 50 10.87 -15.23 -2.47
CA GLU A 50 12.24 -15.66 -2.17
C GLU A 50 12.85 -14.89 -1.00
N VAL A 51 12.43 -13.64 -0.78
CA VAL A 51 12.86 -12.80 0.35
C VAL A 51 11.94 -12.96 1.56
N HIS A 52 10.63 -12.96 1.34
CA HIS A 52 9.62 -12.93 2.42
C HIS A 52 9.00 -14.30 2.73
N GLY A 53 9.36 -15.31 1.94
CA GLY A 53 8.82 -16.65 2.01
C GLY A 53 7.41 -16.79 1.40
N LYS A 54 6.98 -18.04 1.19
CA LYS A 54 5.70 -18.39 0.54
C LYS A 54 4.45 -17.76 1.15
N THR A 55 4.51 -17.35 2.41
CA THR A 55 3.37 -16.73 3.10
C THR A 55 3.49 -15.22 3.23
N GLY A 56 4.67 -14.63 2.98
CA GLY A 56 4.98 -13.23 3.28
C GLY A 56 5.24 -12.93 4.76
N LEU A 57 5.05 -13.93 5.63
CA LEU A 57 5.33 -13.88 7.08
C LEU A 57 6.03 -15.18 7.52
N ASN A 58 6.90 -15.74 6.67
CA ASN A 58 7.61 -16.98 7.02
C ASN A 58 8.45 -16.77 8.29
N GLY A 59 8.44 -17.77 9.17
CA GLY A 59 9.02 -17.70 10.51
C GLY A 59 7.97 -18.12 11.55
N PRO A 60 7.30 -17.17 12.22
CA PRO A 60 6.28 -17.48 13.23
C PRO A 60 5.00 -18.08 12.60
N GLN A 61 4.42 -19.09 13.24
CA GLN A 61 3.09 -19.57 12.91
C GLN A 61 2.04 -18.73 13.64
N LEU A 62 1.45 -17.76 12.93
CA LEU A 62 0.33 -16.95 13.43
C LEU A 62 -1.01 -17.61 13.09
N PRO A 63 -2.00 -17.57 14.02
CA PRO A 63 -3.33 -18.10 13.77
C PRO A 63 -3.99 -17.44 12.56
N GLU A 64 -4.97 -18.10 11.96
CA GLU A 64 -5.79 -17.49 10.91
C GLU A 64 -6.64 -16.35 11.50
N PRO A 65 -6.76 -15.21 10.80
CA PRO A 65 -7.45 -14.06 11.36
C PRO A 65 -8.95 -14.30 11.44
N THR A 66 -9.55 -13.95 12.58
CA THR A 66 -11.01 -14.03 12.78
C THR A 66 -11.73 -12.75 12.35
N MET A 67 -11.05 -11.61 12.40
CA MET A 67 -11.58 -10.32 11.97
C MET A 67 -11.90 -10.35 10.46
N PRO A 68 -13.05 -9.80 10.04
CA PRO A 68 -13.44 -9.81 8.65
C PRO A 68 -12.58 -8.85 7.84
N LEU A 69 -12.26 -9.26 6.62
CA LEU A 69 -11.90 -8.29 5.58
C LEU A 69 -13.12 -7.41 5.31
N GLN A 70 -12.91 -6.11 5.08
CA GLN A 70 -13.99 -5.24 4.64
C GLN A 70 -14.34 -5.51 3.17
N ASP A 71 -15.64 -5.53 2.85
CA ASP A 71 -16.14 -5.72 1.48
C ASP A 71 -15.80 -4.53 0.56
N GLN A 72 -15.57 -3.36 1.15
CA GLN A 72 -15.23 -2.14 0.41
C GLN A 72 -13.83 -2.25 -0.22
N TYR A 73 -13.73 -1.86 -1.48
CA TYR A 73 -12.45 -1.78 -2.18
C TYR A 73 -11.55 -0.71 -1.58
N ALA A 74 -10.26 -1.00 -1.40
CA ALA A 74 -9.34 -0.09 -0.72
C ALA A 74 -9.23 1.31 -1.37
N VAL A 75 -9.30 1.38 -2.71
CA VAL A 75 -9.26 2.66 -3.42
C VAL A 75 -10.51 3.50 -3.11
N ASP A 76 -11.67 2.85 -3.02
CA ASP A 76 -12.93 3.52 -2.67
C ASP A 76 -12.89 4.01 -1.24
N PHE A 77 -12.36 3.19 -0.33
CA PHE A 77 -12.14 3.58 1.06
C PHE A 77 -11.21 4.80 1.18
N ILE A 78 -10.11 4.86 0.42
CA ILE A 78 -9.20 6.02 0.40
C ILE A 78 -9.94 7.27 -0.07
N VAL A 79 -10.63 7.18 -1.21
CA VAL A 79 -11.36 8.30 -1.81
C VAL A 79 -12.46 8.81 -0.88
N GLU A 80 -13.33 7.92 -0.40
CA GLU A 80 -14.45 8.28 0.48
C GLU A 80 -13.96 8.87 1.80
N THR A 81 -12.89 8.31 2.38
CA THR A 81 -12.32 8.84 3.62
C THR A 81 -11.77 10.24 3.38
N LEU A 82 -10.95 10.46 2.35
CA LEU A 82 -10.39 11.79 2.08
C LEU A 82 -11.46 12.82 1.74
N MET A 83 -12.54 12.42 1.08
CA MET A 83 -13.66 13.31 0.76
C MET A 83 -14.53 13.65 1.98
N ARG A 84 -14.65 12.72 2.95
CA ARG A 84 -15.44 12.92 4.17
C ARG A 84 -14.68 13.71 5.24
N GLU A 85 -13.42 13.39 5.47
CA GLU A 85 -12.62 14.01 6.53
C GLU A 85 -12.21 15.44 6.16
N GLU A 86 -11.87 16.27 7.15
CA GLU A 86 -11.39 17.63 6.94
C GLU A 86 -10.09 17.63 6.12
N SER A 87 -9.97 18.53 5.14
CA SER A 87 -8.78 18.64 4.29
C SER A 87 -7.52 18.87 5.11
N GLY A 88 -6.43 18.18 4.76
CA GLY A 88 -5.14 18.35 5.43
C GLY A 88 -5.02 17.61 6.77
N THR A 89 -5.97 16.75 7.13
CA THR A 89 -5.92 15.96 8.38
C THR A 89 -5.39 14.54 8.21
N ILE A 90 -5.44 13.98 6.99
CA ILE A 90 -5.05 12.60 6.71
C ILE A 90 -3.67 12.54 6.05
N THR A 91 -2.72 11.85 6.70
CA THR A 91 -1.44 11.43 6.13
C THR A 91 -1.57 10.02 5.55
N LEU A 92 -1.07 9.80 4.34
CA LEU A 92 -0.99 8.48 3.74
C LEU A 92 0.41 7.89 3.95
N CYS A 93 0.51 6.68 4.50
CA CYS A 93 1.79 6.01 4.76
C CYS A 93 1.95 4.71 3.94
N PRO A 94 2.15 4.77 2.62
CA PRO A 94 2.30 3.57 1.81
C PRO A 94 3.67 2.91 2.05
N LEU A 95 3.66 1.64 2.45
CA LEU A 95 4.84 0.81 2.70
C LEU A 95 4.98 -0.33 1.68
N GLY A 96 4.23 -0.24 0.58
CA GLY A 96 4.25 -1.18 -0.54
C GLY A 96 4.12 -0.42 -1.87
N PRO A 97 3.93 -1.11 -3.00
CA PRO A 97 3.74 -0.46 -4.29
C PRO A 97 2.61 0.57 -4.27
N LEU A 98 2.81 1.69 -4.97
CA LEU A 98 1.95 2.88 -4.90
C LEU A 98 0.61 2.76 -5.65
N THR A 99 0.27 1.56 -6.14
CA THR A 99 -0.86 1.31 -7.04
C THR A 99 -2.20 1.78 -6.47
N ASN A 100 -2.49 1.51 -5.18
CA ASN A 100 -3.73 1.98 -4.56
C ASN A 100 -3.83 3.51 -4.54
N ILE A 101 -2.72 4.20 -4.25
CA ILE A 101 -2.68 5.66 -4.17
C ILE A 101 -2.84 6.27 -5.56
N ALA A 102 -2.13 5.74 -6.56
CA ALA A 102 -2.27 6.17 -7.94
C ALA A 102 -3.68 5.96 -8.47
N LEU A 103 -4.30 4.79 -8.23
CA LEU A 103 -5.69 4.53 -8.61
C LEU A 103 -6.67 5.48 -7.93
N ALA A 104 -6.45 5.83 -6.66
CA ALA A 104 -7.29 6.80 -5.95
C ALA A 104 -7.19 8.19 -6.57
N LEU A 105 -5.96 8.65 -6.88
CA LEU A 105 -5.72 9.95 -7.52
C LEU A 105 -6.28 10.01 -8.95
N ILE A 106 -6.18 8.92 -9.72
CA ILE A 106 -6.76 8.81 -11.06
C ILE A 106 -8.29 8.82 -11.00
N ARG A 107 -8.87 8.07 -10.05
CA ARG A 107 -10.32 7.95 -9.91
C ARG A 107 -10.97 9.25 -9.43
N GLU A 108 -10.35 9.91 -8.47
CA GLU A 108 -10.85 11.16 -7.89
C GLU A 108 -9.73 12.17 -7.68
N PRO A 109 -9.38 12.96 -8.71
CA PRO A 109 -8.29 13.94 -8.62
C PRO A 109 -8.50 15.00 -7.53
N ARG A 110 -9.75 15.26 -7.09
CA ARG A 110 -10.06 16.24 -6.03
C ARG A 110 -9.52 15.83 -4.66
N ILE A 111 -9.11 14.58 -4.46
CA ILE A 111 -8.51 14.16 -3.18
C ILE A 111 -7.09 14.71 -2.99
N ALA A 112 -6.37 15.04 -4.07
CA ALA A 112 -4.97 15.46 -4.00
C ALA A 112 -4.76 16.66 -3.04
N PRO A 113 -5.47 17.80 -3.18
CA PRO A 113 -5.32 18.92 -2.23
C PRO A 113 -5.91 18.65 -0.83
N ARG A 114 -6.55 17.50 -0.60
CA ARG A 114 -7.11 17.11 0.71
C ARG A 114 -6.14 16.26 1.53
N ILE A 115 -5.17 15.63 0.88
CA ILE A 115 -4.14 14.82 1.55
C ILE A 115 -3.17 15.77 2.25
N LYS A 116 -2.89 15.51 3.53
CA LYS A 116 -1.93 16.31 4.30
C LYS A 116 -0.53 16.16 3.73
N GLU A 117 -0.09 14.92 3.62
CA GLU A 117 1.21 14.52 3.10
C GLU A 117 1.18 13.01 2.78
N ILE A 118 2.16 12.56 2.01
CA ILE A 118 2.44 11.14 1.76
C ILE A 118 3.82 10.82 2.32
N VAL A 119 3.89 9.91 3.29
CA VAL A 119 5.14 9.40 3.86
C VAL A 119 5.35 7.97 3.37
N LEU A 120 6.12 7.83 2.30
CA LEU A 120 6.28 6.55 1.60
C LEU A 120 7.63 5.91 1.90
N MET A 121 7.66 4.58 1.90
CA MET A 121 8.91 3.80 1.88
C MET A 121 9.16 3.32 0.46
N GLY A 122 10.28 3.74 -0.12
CA GLY A 122 10.69 3.30 -1.44
C GLY A 122 11.69 4.23 -2.12
N GLY A 123 12.32 3.73 -3.18
CA GLY A 123 13.44 4.41 -3.83
C GLY A 123 14.79 4.12 -3.17
N GLY A 124 15.85 4.71 -3.71
CA GLY A 124 17.22 4.41 -3.28
C GLY A 124 18.23 5.35 -3.94
N PHE A 125 18.29 6.59 -3.44
CA PHE A 125 19.08 7.65 -4.09
C PHE A 125 20.60 7.44 -3.97
N PHE A 126 21.09 7.16 -2.75
CA PHE A 126 22.53 6.97 -2.50
C PHE A 126 22.95 5.50 -2.42
N GLU A 127 22.11 4.64 -1.84
CA GLU A 127 22.42 3.23 -1.57
C GLU A 127 22.20 2.30 -2.79
N GLY A 128 21.62 2.84 -3.88
CA GLY A 128 21.22 2.05 -5.05
C GLY A 128 19.91 1.28 -4.82
N GLY A 129 19.62 0.34 -5.72
CA GLY A 129 18.41 -0.48 -5.65
C GLY A 129 18.62 -1.85 -5.01
N ASN A 130 17.52 -2.49 -4.60
CA ASN A 130 17.51 -3.84 -4.03
C ASN A 130 16.94 -4.91 -4.99
N VAL A 131 16.28 -4.51 -6.09
CA VAL A 131 15.83 -5.42 -7.16
C VAL A 131 16.79 -5.37 -8.35
N THR A 132 17.12 -4.16 -8.77
CA THR A 132 18.16 -3.90 -9.77
C THR A 132 19.18 -2.95 -9.16
N PRO A 133 20.37 -2.75 -9.77
CA PRO A 133 21.37 -1.83 -9.21
C PRO A 133 20.84 -0.41 -8.95
N SER A 134 19.78 0.02 -9.63
CA SER A 134 19.20 1.37 -9.53
C SER A 134 17.72 1.44 -9.14
N ALA A 135 17.06 0.31 -8.86
CA ALA A 135 15.63 0.29 -8.54
C ALA A 135 15.34 -0.46 -7.24
N GLU A 136 14.61 0.22 -6.36
CA GLU A 136 14.02 -0.34 -5.14
C GLU A 136 12.66 -1.01 -5.46
N PHE A 137 12.35 -2.09 -4.75
CA PHE A 137 11.21 -2.97 -4.98
C PHE A 137 9.85 -2.29 -5.12
N ASN A 138 9.44 -1.45 -4.17
CA ASN A 138 8.12 -0.82 -4.20
C ASN A 138 7.93 0.06 -5.44
N ILE A 139 8.98 0.80 -5.82
CA ILE A 139 8.98 1.61 -7.04
C ILE A 139 9.10 0.73 -8.29
N TYR A 140 9.89 -0.35 -8.25
CA TYR A 140 10.10 -1.26 -9.37
C TYR A 140 8.83 -2.02 -9.78
N VAL A 141 8.02 -2.45 -8.79
CA VAL A 141 6.78 -3.20 -9.01
C VAL A 141 5.74 -2.37 -9.77
N ASP A 142 5.61 -1.08 -9.47
CA ASP A 142 4.67 -0.21 -10.19
C ASP A 142 5.19 1.23 -10.35
N PRO A 143 6.18 1.45 -11.22
CA PRO A 143 6.73 2.79 -11.44
C PRO A 143 5.75 3.69 -12.18
N GLN A 144 4.75 3.15 -12.88
CA GLN A 144 3.68 3.96 -13.45
C GLN A 144 2.80 4.55 -12.35
N ALA A 145 2.46 3.77 -11.32
CA ALA A 145 1.81 4.32 -10.13
C ALA A 145 2.70 5.32 -9.39
N ALA A 146 4.00 5.04 -9.27
CA ALA A 146 4.95 5.97 -8.67
C ALA A 146 4.99 7.31 -9.43
N ASP A 147 5.05 7.30 -10.76
CA ASP A 147 5.05 8.51 -11.60
C ASP A 147 3.81 9.37 -11.34
N VAL A 148 2.63 8.73 -11.23
CA VAL A 148 1.37 9.43 -10.88
C VAL A 148 1.47 10.08 -9.50
N VAL A 149 1.98 9.36 -8.49
CA VAL A 149 2.07 9.87 -7.12
C VAL A 149 3.09 11.01 -7.03
N PHE A 150 4.28 10.86 -7.62
CA PHE A 150 5.32 11.90 -7.59
C PHE A 150 4.93 13.17 -8.37
N LYS A 151 4.08 13.06 -9.39
CA LYS A 151 3.54 14.21 -10.13
C LYS A 151 2.26 14.81 -9.54
N SER A 152 1.78 14.29 -8.42
CA SER A 152 0.50 14.72 -7.84
C SER A 152 0.51 16.12 -7.23
N GLY A 153 1.70 16.68 -6.96
CA GLY A 153 1.87 17.97 -6.27
C GLY A 153 1.60 17.91 -4.76
N ILE A 154 1.35 16.72 -4.21
CA ILE A 154 1.17 16.49 -2.77
C ILE A 154 2.54 16.52 -2.08
N PRO A 155 2.66 17.08 -0.85
CA PRO A 155 3.89 16.96 -0.07
C PRO A 155 4.27 15.48 0.14
N ILE A 156 5.47 15.10 -0.28
CA ILE A 156 5.99 13.73 -0.19
C ILE A 156 7.26 13.72 0.66
N VAL A 157 7.27 12.82 1.64
CA VAL A 157 8.48 12.37 2.33
C VAL A 157 8.78 10.96 1.85
N MET A 158 9.98 10.75 1.32
CA MET A 158 10.46 9.45 0.85
C MET A 158 11.50 8.93 1.85
N MET A 159 11.26 7.73 2.39
CA MET A 159 12.17 7.01 3.29
C MET A 159 12.89 5.89 2.57
#